data_AF-A0A2G4GDK5-F1
#
_entry.id   AF-A0A2G4GDK5-F1
#
_cell.length_a   1.000
_cell.length_b   1.000
_cell.length_c   1.000
_cell.angle_alpha   90.00
_cell.angle_beta   90.00
_cell.angle_gamma   90.00
#
_symmetry.space_group_name_H-M   'P 1'
#
loop_
_entity.id
_entity.type
_entity.pdbx_description
1 polymer ?
#
loop_
_entity_poly.entity_id
_entity_poly.type
_entity_poly.pdbx_seq_one_letter_code
_entity_poly.pdbx_strand_id
1 'polypeptide(L)'
;MPQDPNAYFDQAVLDQIEHSPIGAVPFTPTYQDALKRLYASHQAYAHADHKNGHVTARSLAKLPHFQAKNLEELIAGRIGADALETNRSIYDRYVQSLPAAVRLRAEGFRVAVAGKVAHHRTKHVGDDKISVAHDPIHTLFLVPGTGPHPGLPGNYLHGAAVQLRASADSPWSVHLHDSDDGDALFESATMAECLAKLVEVLESAPFNMNELEALGFTLK
;
A
#
# COMPACT_ATOMS: atom_id res chain seq x y z
N MET A 1 -12.51 33.34 -10.18
CA MET A 1 -12.69 31.88 -10.30
C MET A 1 -14.15 31.63 -10.58
N PRO A 2 -14.55 31.07 -11.74
CA PRO A 2 -15.92 30.62 -11.95
C PRO A 2 -16.23 29.52 -10.93
N GLN A 3 -17.40 29.57 -10.32
CA GLN A 3 -17.86 28.51 -9.42
C GLN A 3 -18.16 27.27 -10.27
N ASP A 4 -17.54 26.13 -9.96
CA ASP A 4 -17.79 24.88 -10.68
C ASP A 4 -19.29 24.54 -10.56
N PRO A 5 -20.04 24.47 -11.68
CA PRO A 5 -21.47 24.22 -11.66
C PRO A 5 -21.83 22.84 -11.08
N ASN A 6 -20.88 21.90 -11.03
CA ASN A 6 -21.11 20.55 -10.53
C ASN A 6 -20.80 20.38 -9.03
N ALA A 7 -20.11 21.35 -8.40
CA ALA A 7 -19.53 21.18 -7.07
C ALA A 7 -20.55 20.77 -5.99
N TYR A 8 -21.76 21.33 -6.02
CA TYR A 8 -22.82 20.97 -5.06
C TYR A 8 -23.28 19.52 -5.23
N PHE A 9 -23.47 19.09 -6.47
CA PHE A 9 -23.92 17.73 -6.75
C PHE A 9 -22.82 16.71 -6.44
N ASP A 10 -21.57 17.01 -6.84
CA ASP A 10 -20.42 16.15 -6.58
C ASP A 10 -20.19 15.97 -5.06
N GLN A 11 -20.39 17.04 -4.26
CA GLN A 11 -20.38 16.95 -2.80
C GLN A 11 -21.50 16.06 -2.26
N ALA A 12 -22.72 16.17 -2.78
CA ALA A 12 -23.84 15.32 -2.37
C ALA A 12 -23.58 13.83 -2.68
N VAL A 13 -22.91 13.53 -3.81
CA VAL A 13 -22.49 12.16 -4.15
C VAL A 13 -21.44 11.66 -3.16
N LEU A 14 -20.43 12.46 -2.80
CA LEU A 14 -19.44 12.10 -1.79
C LEU A 14 -20.08 11.79 -0.43
N ASP A 15 -21.01 12.63 0.02
CA ASP A 15 -21.71 12.41 1.28
C ASP A 15 -22.56 11.13 1.20
N GLN A 16 -23.21 10.85 0.07
CA GLN A 16 -23.96 9.61 -0.11
C GLN A 16 -23.07 8.36 -0.04
N ILE A 17 -21.87 8.40 -0.65
CA ILE A 17 -20.89 7.32 -0.55
C ILE A 17 -20.56 7.04 0.92
N GLU A 18 -20.33 8.07 1.72
CA GLU A 18 -19.93 7.92 3.13
C GLU A 18 -21.04 7.41 4.05
N HIS A 19 -22.29 7.76 3.78
CA HIS A 19 -23.43 7.25 4.54
C HIS A 19 -23.81 5.81 4.16
N SER A 20 -23.32 5.32 3.02
CA SER A 20 -23.56 3.95 2.56
C SER A 20 -22.50 2.99 3.10
N PRO A 21 -22.87 1.91 3.81
CA PRO A 21 -21.92 0.89 4.30
C PRO A 21 -21.06 0.23 3.21
N ILE A 22 -21.55 0.21 1.97
CA ILE A 22 -20.85 -0.37 0.81
C ILE A 22 -20.47 0.68 -0.23
N GLY A 23 -20.64 1.97 0.09
CA GLY A 23 -20.42 3.07 -0.85
C GLY A 23 -21.27 3.04 -2.12
N ALA A 24 -22.51 2.57 -2.06
CA ALA A 24 -23.40 2.49 -3.20
C ALA A 24 -24.00 3.85 -3.54
N VAL A 25 -24.07 4.14 -4.83
CA VAL A 25 -24.80 5.30 -5.39
C VAL A 25 -25.74 4.83 -6.51
N PRO A 26 -26.79 5.59 -6.85
CA PRO A 26 -27.69 5.27 -7.95
C PRO A 26 -26.94 5.05 -9.26
N PHE A 27 -27.30 3.99 -9.99
CA PHE A 27 -26.70 3.70 -11.29
C PHE A 27 -27.43 4.45 -12.41
N THR A 28 -27.33 5.78 -12.40
CA THR A 28 -27.89 6.66 -13.44
C THR A 28 -26.78 7.47 -14.13
N PRO A 29 -26.98 7.93 -15.38
CA PRO A 29 -25.94 8.67 -16.11
C PRO A 29 -25.35 9.86 -15.32
N THR A 30 -26.20 10.62 -14.62
CA THR A 30 -25.77 11.78 -13.83
C THR A 30 -24.82 11.40 -12.69
N TYR A 31 -25.09 10.31 -11.98
CA TYR A 31 -24.20 9.82 -10.91
C TYR A 31 -22.92 9.23 -11.50
N GLN A 32 -22.99 8.54 -12.64
CA GLN A 32 -21.79 8.01 -13.31
C GLN A 32 -20.86 9.14 -13.78
N ASP A 33 -21.42 10.24 -14.28
CA ASP A 33 -20.62 11.40 -14.69
C ASP A 33 -20.03 12.15 -13.49
N ALA A 34 -20.75 12.25 -12.38
CA ALA A 34 -20.20 12.75 -11.11
C ALA A 34 -19.05 11.88 -10.60
N LEU A 35 -19.23 10.55 -10.57
CA LEU A 35 -18.17 9.62 -10.17
C LEU A 35 -16.92 9.75 -11.04
N LYS A 36 -17.07 9.88 -12.36
CA LYS A 36 -15.92 10.11 -13.26
C LYS A 36 -15.15 11.38 -12.90
N ARG A 37 -15.86 12.48 -12.60
CA ARG A 37 -15.22 13.73 -12.17
C ARG A 37 -14.52 13.56 -10.82
N LEU A 38 -15.19 12.94 -9.85
CA LEU A 38 -14.66 12.68 -8.52
C LEU A 38 -13.43 11.76 -8.53
N TYR A 39 -13.38 10.80 -9.45
CA TYR A 39 -12.21 9.94 -9.66
C TYR A 39 -11.07 10.71 -10.31
N ALA A 40 -11.37 11.54 -11.31
CA ALA A 40 -10.38 12.40 -11.96
C ALA A 40 -9.82 13.49 -11.02
N SER A 41 -10.57 13.89 -10.00
CA SER A 41 -10.13 14.83 -8.96
C SER A 41 -9.59 14.13 -7.69
N HIS A 42 -9.44 12.80 -7.70
CA HIS A 42 -8.91 12.02 -6.59
C HIS A 42 -9.70 12.17 -5.28
N GLN A 43 -11.00 12.44 -5.38
CA GLN A 43 -11.89 12.59 -4.22
C GLN A 43 -12.64 11.32 -3.88
N ALA A 44 -12.78 10.41 -4.84
CA ALA A 44 -13.36 9.08 -4.63
C ALA A 44 -12.59 8.02 -5.43
N TYR A 45 -12.71 6.78 -4.98
CA TYR A 45 -12.07 5.61 -5.58
C TYR A 45 -13.01 4.40 -5.55
N ALA A 46 -12.67 3.35 -6.31
CA ALA A 46 -13.42 2.10 -6.29
C ALA A 46 -13.25 1.35 -4.96
N HIS A 47 -14.32 0.77 -4.44
CA HIS A 47 -14.28 -0.01 -3.20
C HIS A 47 -13.72 -1.42 -3.44
N ALA A 48 -12.74 -1.85 -2.63
CA ALA A 48 -12.07 -3.15 -2.79
C ALA A 48 -12.95 -4.35 -2.40
N ASP A 49 -13.82 -4.19 -1.39
CA ASP A 49 -14.72 -5.24 -0.89
C ASP A 49 -16.08 -5.32 -1.60
N HIS A 50 -16.49 -4.31 -2.35
CA HIS A 50 -17.83 -4.21 -2.92
C HIS A 50 -17.80 -3.86 -4.40
N LYS A 51 -18.32 -4.77 -5.23
CA LYS A 51 -18.47 -4.53 -6.67
C LYS A 51 -19.40 -3.34 -6.89
N ASN A 52 -18.94 -2.38 -7.70
CA ASN A 52 -19.61 -1.09 -7.95
C ASN A 52 -19.81 -0.22 -6.69
N GLY A 53 -19.12 -0.54 -5.60
CA GLY A 53 -19.04 0.33 -4.44
C GLY A 53 -17.94 1.36 -4.61
N HIS A 54 -18.03 2.43 -3.83
CA HIS A 54 -17.08 3.55 -3.86
C HIS A 54 -16.58 3.87 -2.45
N VAL A 55 -15.41 4.48 -2.34
CA VAL A 55 -14.87 5.04 -1.09
C VAL A 55 -14.39 6.45 -1.35
N THR A 56 -14.50 7.34 -0.37
CA THR A 56 -14.00 8.72 -0.51
C THR A 56 -12.55 8.80 -0.03
N ALA A 57 -11.76 9.70 -0.61
CA ALA A 57 -10.42 10.01 -0.11
C ALA A 57 -10.46 10.41 1.39
N ARG A 58 -11.50 11.17 1.79
CA ARG A 58 -11.76 11.56 3.19
C ARG A 58 -11.95 10.35 4.11
N SER A 59 -12.60 9.28 3.64
CA SER A 59 -12.77 8.04 4.42
C SER A 59 -11.46 7.26 4.53
N LEU A 60 -10.70 7.14 3.44
CA LEU A 60 -9.43 6.43 3.41
C LEU A 60 -8.34 7.14 4.24
N ALA A 61 -8.33 8.47 4.26
CA ALA A 61 -7.37 9.26 5.04
C ALA A 61 -7.50 9.07 6.57
N LYS A 62 -8.61 8.49 7.04
CA LYS A 62 -8.81 8.15 8.46
C LYS A 62 -8.26 6.77 8.83
N LEU A 63 -7.88 5.98 7.83
CA LEU A 63 -7.40 4.63 8.04
C LEU A 63 -5.92 4.65 8.44
N PRO A 64 -5.48 3.73 9.32
CA PRO A 64 -4.07 3.63 9.70
C PRO A 64 -3.22 3.10 8.54
N HIS A 65 -1.93 3.40 8.58
CA HIS A 65 -0.91 2.73 7.79
C HIS A 65 -0.26 1.61 8.63
N PHE A 66 0.25 0.58 7.97
CA PHE A 66 0.90 -0.56 8.62
C PHE A 66 2.31 -0.75 8.09
N GLN A 67 3.30 -0.30 8.83
CA GLN A 67 4.73 -0.51 8.62
C GLN A 67 5.35 -1.04 9.92
N ALA A 68 6.61 -1.49 9.89
CA ALA A 68 7.29 -1.93 11.10
C ALA A 68 7.22 -0.87 12.21
N LYS A 69 6.78 -1.24 13.42
CA LYS A 69 6.64 -0.31 14.56
C LYS A 69 7.94 0.39 14.94
N ASN A 70 9.06 -0.28 14.70
CA ASN A 70 10.40 0.19 14.97
C ASN A 70 11.13 0.66 13.69
N LEU A 71 10.38 0.99 12.63
CA LEU A 71 10.96 1.57 11.40
C LEU A 71 11.76 2.85 11.68
N GLU A 72 11.23 3.73 12.53
CA GLU A 72 11.92 4.97 12.92
C GLU A 72 13.24 4.70 13.67
N GLU A 73 13.31 3.62 14.44
CA GLU A 73 14.54 3.23 15.13
C GLU A 73 15.60 2.75 14.13
N LEU A 74 15.19 2.05 13.06
CA LEU A 74 16.08 1.66 11.97
C LEU A 74 16.57 2.89 11.21
N ILE A 75 15.66 3.80 10.83
CA ILE A 75 16.01 5.05 10.13
C ILE A 75 17.00 5.87 10.95
N ALA A 76 16.81 5.92 12.28
CA ALA A 76 17.71 6.60 13.20
C ALA A 76 19.03 5.84 13.46
N GLY A 77 19.24 4.66 12.86
CA GLY A 77 20.42 3.82 13.08
C GLY A 77 20.56 3.26 14.50
N ARG A 78 19.46 3.22 15.27
CA ARG A 78 19.44 2.73 16.66
C ARG A 78 19.31 1.21 16.75
N ILE A 79 18.78 0.58 15.71
CA ILE A 79 18.67 -0.87 15.59
C ILE A 79 19.26 -1.36 14.26
N GLY A 80 19.68 -2.62 14.23
CA GLY A 80 19.94 -3.35 12.99
C GLY A 80 18.65 -3.82 12.35
N ALA A 81 18.73 -4.23 11.08
CA ALA A 81 17.54 -4.69 10.35
C ALA A 81 17.04 -6.07 10.77
N ASP A 82 17.89 -6.86 11.41
CA ASP A 82 17.54 -8.12 12.08
C ASP A 82 16.59 -7.92 13.26
N ALA A 83 16.55 -6.71 13.82
CA ALA A 83 15.64 -6.34 14.91
C ALA A 83 14.31 -5.73 14.44
N LEU A 84 14.10 -5.54 13.12
CA LEU A 84 12.84 -5.00 12.61
C LEU A 84 11.64 -5.92 12.93
N GLU A 85 10.48 -5.31 13.16
CA GLU A 85 9.22 -6.05 13.24
C GLU A 85 9.02 -6.92 12.00
N THR A 86 8.74 -8.21 12.22
CA THR A 86 8.54 -9.16 11.12
C THR A 86 7.33 -8.79 10.24
N ASN A 87 7.42 -9.08 8.94
CA ASN A 87 6.32 -8.89 7.98
C ASN A 87 5.04 -9.62 8.41
N ARG A 88 5.18 -10.77 9.07
CA ARG A 88 4.04 -11.50 9.66
C ARG A 88 3.30 -10.66 10.69
N SER A 89 4.02 -10.05 11.63
CA SER A 89 3.44 -9.21 12.68
C SER A 89 2.79 -7.95 12.10
N ILE A 90 3.43 -7.32 11.10
CA ILE A 90 2.85 -6.16 10.38
C ILE A 90 1.51 -6.54 9.76
N TYR A 91 1.46 -7.68 9.05
CA TYR A 91 0.24 -8.17 8.40
C TYR A 91 -0.83 -8.60 9.41
N ASP A 92 -0.45 -9.18 10.55
CA ASP A 92 -1.38 -9.52 11.64
C ASP A 92 -2.13 -8.29 12.16
N ARG A 93 -1.43 -7.16 12.33
CA ARG A 93 -2.06 -5.90 12.75
C ARG A 93 -3.04 -5.38 11.71
N TYR A 94 -2.69 -5.47 10.43
CA TYR A 94 -3.59 -5.14 9.34
C TYR A 94 -4.87 -5.98 9.41
N VAL A 95 -4.77 -7.32 9.45
CA VAL A 95 -5.95 -8.19 9.49
C VAL A 95 -6.82 -7.93 10.73
N GLN A 96 -6.21 -7.70 11.88
CA GLN A 96 -6.92 -7.40 13.12
C GLN A 96 -7.69 -6.08 13.07
N SER A 97 -7.20 -5.09 12.31
CA SER A 97 -7.86 -3.79 12.13
C SER A 97 -9.14 -3.87 11.30
N LEU A 98 -9.28 -4.90 10.47
CA LEU A 98 -10.39 -5.02 9.52
C LEU A 98 -11.71 -5.44 10.20
N PRO A 99 -12.87 -5.09 9.60
CA PRO A 99 -14.16 -5.66 9.96
C PRO A 99 -14.15 -7.19 9.82
N ALA A 100 -14.83 -7.89 10.74
CA ALA A 100 -14.83 -9.36 10.80
C ALA A 100 -15.23 -10.02 9.47
N ALA A 101 -16.17 -9.42 8.74
CA ALA A 101 -16.69 -9.94 7.47
C ALA A 101 -15.63 -10.08 6.37
N VAL A 102 -14.56 -9.29 6.40
CA VAL A 102 -13.52 -9.26 5.34
C VAL A 102 -12.19 -9.85 5.78
N ARG A 103 -12.04 -10.22 7.06
CA ARG A 103 -10.79 -10.81 7.60
C ARG A 103 -10.42 -12.12 6.92
N LEU A 104 -11.39 -13.00 6.66
CA LEU A 104 -11.11 -14.28 5.99
C LEU A 104 -10.55 -14.06 4.58
N ARG A 105 -11.08 -13.05 3.87
CA ARG A 105 -10.57 -12.66 2.54
C ARG A 105 -9.14 -12.11 2.65
N ALA A 106 -8.88 -11.28 3.65
CA ALA A 106 -7.53 -10.74 3.89
C ALA A 106 -6.53 -11.87 4.20
N GLU A 107 -6.91 -12.82 5.05
CA GLU A 107 -6.09 -14.01 5.34
C GLU A 107 -5.70 -14.80 4.08
N GLY A 108 -6.57 -14.83 3.07
CA GLY A 108 -6.27 -15.46 1.77
C GLY A 108 -5.04 -14.88 1.05
N PHE A 109 -4.72 -13.60 1.28
CA PHE A 109 -3.57 -12.92 0.66
C PHE A 109 -2.28 -13.03 1.49
N ARG A 110 -2.34 -13.58 2.71
CA ARG A 110 -1.20 -13.56 3.65
C ARG A 110 0.08 -14.14 3.06
N VAL A 111 -0.02 -15.26 2.36
CA VAL A 111 1.16 -15.90 1.77
C VAL A 111 1.76 -15.03 0.65
N ALA A 112 0.91 -14.44 -0.19
CA ALA A 112 1.35 -13.57 -1.29
C ALA A 112 1.99 -12.26 -0.80
N VAL A 113 1.50 -11.71 0.31
CA VAL A 113 1.91 -10.39 0.83
C VAL A 113 3.00 -10.48 1.90
N ALA A 114 2.78 -11.28 2.94
CA ALA A 114 3.69 -11.40 4.09
C ALA A 114 4.54 -12.68 4.05
N GLY A 115 4.14 -13.67 3.24
CA GLY A 115 4.87 -14.92 3.02
C GLY A 115 6.04 -14.79 2.04
N LYS A 116 6.11 -13.70 1.26
CA LYS A 116 7.30 -13.28 0.49
C LYS A 116 8.39 -12.78 1.46
N VAL A 117 8.79 -13.61 2.42
CA VAL A 117 10.11 -13.44 3.03
C VAL A 117 11.06 -13.84 1.92
N ALA A 118 11.90 -12.92 1.46
CA ALA A 118 12.97 -13.26 0.52
C ALA A 118 13.66 -14.52 1.09
N HIS A 119 13.49 -15.65 0.41
CA HIS A 119 14.01 -16.91 0.87
C HIS A 119 15.53 -16.82 0.82
N HIS A 120 16.15 -16.33 1.90
CA HIS A 120 17.58 -16.44 2.14
C HIS A 120 17.85 -17.89 2.51
N ARG A 121 17.78 -18.75 1.49
CA ARG A 121 18.34 -20.10 1.59
C ARG A 121 19.78 -19.90 2.03
N THR A 122 20.10 -20.40 3.22
CA THR A 122 21.46 -20.75 3.62
C THR A 122 22.12 -21.44 2.43
N LYS A 123 23.10 -20.79 1.79
CA LYS A 123 23.88 -21.46 0.75
C LYS A 123 24.74 -22.50 1.45
N HIS A 124 24.30 -23.76 1.38
CA HIS A 124 25.18 -24.89 1.68
C HIS A 124 26.15 -25.07 0.50
N VAL A 125 27.45 -24.99 0.78
CA VAL A 125 28.50 -25.46 -0.12
C VAL A 125 29.19 -26.61 0.61
N GLY A 126 28.73 -27.84 0.35
CA GLY A 126 29.15 -29.02 1.14
C GLY A 126 28.55 -29.05 2.54
N ASP A 127 29.29 -29.61 3.51
CA ASP A 127 28.89 -29.68 4.93
C ASP A 127 29.07 -28.35 5.70
N ASP A 128 29.71 -27.36 5.08
CA ASP A 128 29.93 -26.05 5.70
C ASP A 128 28.72 -25.12 5.50
N LYS A 129 28.14 -24.70 6.62
CA LYS A 129 27.19 -23.59 6.67
C LYS A 129 27.96 -22.29 6.48
N ILE A 130 27.97 -21.76 5.25
CA ILE A 130 28.39 -20.38 5.03
C ILE A 130 27.30 -19.48 5.63
N SER A 131 27.57 -18.87 6.78
CA SER A 131 26.80 -17.73 7.26
C SER A 131 26.92 -16.64 6.20
N VAL A 132 25.83 -16.36 5.49
CA VAL A 132 25.73 -15.13 4.70
C VAL A 132 25.87 -14.00 5.70
N ALA A 133 26.98 -13.26 5.65
CA ALA A 133 27.34 -12.29 6.70
C ALA A 133 26.36 -11.11 6.79
N HIS A 134 25.48 -10.94 5.81
CA HIS A 134 24.47 -9.88 5.76
C HIS A 134 23.23 -10.38 5.01
N ASP A 135 22.13 -10.58 5.74
CA ASP A 135 20.83 -10.86 5.13
C ASP A 135 20.26 -9.55 4.57
N PRO A 136 19.79 -9.53 3.31
CA PRO A 136 19.24 -8.33 2.73
C PRO A 136 17.88 -8.02 3.35
N ILE A 137 17.60 -6.73 3.45
CA ILE A 137 16.45 -6.21 4.18
C ILE A 137 15.20 -6.30 3.31
N HIS A 138 14.08 -6.74 3.89
CA HIS A 138 12.77 -6.76 3.22
C HIS A 138 11.67 -6.45 4.26
N THR A 139 11.24 -5.20 4.29
CA THR A 139 10.18 -4.74 5.21
C THR A 139 8.89 -4.45 4.45
N LEU A 140 7.82 -5.14 4.85
CA LEU A 140 6.46 -4.93 4.37
C LEU A 140 5.90 -3.61 4.88
N PHE A 141 5.08 -2.97 4.07
CA PHE A 141 4.14 -1.95 4.51
C PHE A 141 2.79 -2.10 3.80
N LEU A 142 1.72 -1.62 4.44
CA LEU A 142 0.39 -1.50 3.85
C LEU A 142 -0.12 -0.08 4.06
N VAL A 143 -0.77 0.46 3.04
CA VAL A 143 -1.16 1.86 2.97
C VAL A 143 -2.56 1.98 2.36
N PRO A 144 -3.46 2.83 2.91
CA PRO A 144 -4.76 3.07 2.31
C PRO A 144 -4.62 3.63 0.89
N GLY A 145 -5.31 3.03 -0.07
CA GLY A 145 -5.19 3.43 -1.46
C GLY A 145 -5.90 2.49 -2.43
N THR A 146 -5.78 2.79 -3.72
CA THR A 146 -6.36 1.97 -4.80
C THR A 146 -5.40 1.84 -5.98
N GLY A 147 -5.61 0.86 -6.83
CA GLY A 147 -4.80 0.62 -8.02
C GLY A 147 -5.67 0.42 -9.27
N PRO A 148 -5.05 -0.02 -10.38
CA PRO A 148 -5.78 -0.47 -11.57
C PRO A 148 -6.69 -1.68 -11.27
N HIS A 149 -6.29 -2.52 -10.32
CA HIS A 149 -7.13 -3.59 -9.76
C HIS A 149 -7.62 -3.22 -8.35
N PRO A 150 -8.64 -3.92 -7.83
CA PRO A 150 -9.02 -3.78 -6.44
C PRO A 150 -7.81 -3.96 -5.51
N GLY A 151 -7.69 -3.10 -4.50
CA GLY A 151 -6.71 -3.30 -3.43
C GLY A 151 -7.04 -4.52 -2.57
N LEU A 152 -6.19 -4.78 -1.59
CA LEU A 152 -6.50 -5.69 -0.50
C LEU A 152 -7.75 -5.22 0.27
N PRO A 153 -8.41 -6.13 1.02
CA PRO A 153 -9.58 -5.81 1.83
C PRO A 153 -9.42 -4.54 2.67
N GLY A 154 -10.46 -3.71 2.70
CA GLY A 154 -10.41 -2.39 3.33
C GLY A 154 -9.70 -1.31 2.53
N ASN A 155 -9.51 -1.50 1.22
CA ASN A 155 -8.85 -0.55 0.31
C ASN A 155 -7.39 -0.27 0.72
N TYR A 156 -6.61 -1.34 0.87
CA TYR A 156 -5.17 -1.25 1.12
C TYR A 156 -4.35 -1.67 -0.10
N LEU A 157 -3.28 -0.93 -0.37
CA LEU A 157 -2.18 -1.39 -1.19
C LEU A 157 -1.12 -2.02 -0.29
N HIS A 158 -0.32 -2.93 -0.82
CA HIS A 158 0.79 -3.52 -0.08
C HIS A 158 2.10 -3.26 -0.81
N GLY A 159 3.17 -3.04 -0.07
CA GLY A 159 4.47 -2.75 -0.64
C GLY A 159 5.60 -3.27 0.22
N ALA A 160 6.81 -3.23 -0.32
CA ALA A 160 8.00 -3.55 0.43
C ALA A 160 9.15 -2.62 0.07
N ALA A 161 9.89 -2.18 1.08
CA ALA A 161 11.22 -1.63 0.89
C ALA A 161 12.21 -2.80 0.98
N VAL A 162 12.99 -2.99 -0.08
CA VAL A 162 13.84 -4.16 -0.25
C VAL A 162 15.25 -3.79 -0.70
N GLN A 163 16.22 -4.50 -0.14
CA GLN A 163 17.59 -4.53 -0.63
C GLN A 163 17.71 -5.66 -1.66
N LEU A 164 18.09 -5.31 -2.89
CA LEU A 164 18.02 -6.24 -4.02
C LEU A 164 19.08 -7.34 -4.01
N ARG A 165 20.18 -7.15 -3.27
CA ARG A 165 21.32 -8.07 -3.16
C ARG A 165 21.86 -8.11 -1.73
N ALA A 166 22.40 -9.25 -1.32
CA ALA A 166 23.05 -9.44 -0.03
C ALA A 166 24.48 -8.85 0.00
N SER A 167 24.62 -7.55 -0.32
CA SER A 167 25.89 -6.83 -0.36
C SER A 167 25.73 -5.36 0.06
N ALA A 168 26.79 -4.77 0.61
CA ALA A 168 26.76 -3.39 1.12
C ALA A 168 26.53 -2.33 0.03
N ASP A 169 26.89 -2.65 -1.21
CA ASP A 169 26.67 -1.85 -2.42
C ASP A 169 25.37 -2.21 -3.15
N SER A 170 24.48 -2.98 -2.50
CA SER A 170 23.23 -3.37 -3.11
C SER A 170 22.34 -2.15 -3.38
N PRO A 171 21.76 -2.03 -4.59
CA PRO A 171 20.67 -1.11 -4.81
C PRO A 171 19.45 -1.51 -3.97
N TRP A 172 18.56 -0.53 -3.83
CA TRP A 172 17.37 -0.61 -3.02
C TRP A 172 16.15 -0.24 -3.85
N SER A 173 14.99 -0.78 -3.50
CA SER A 173 13.74 -0.40 -4.14
C SER A 173 12.58 -0.35 -3.17
N VAL A 174 11.60 0.50 -3.51
CA VAL A 174 10.26 0.48 -2.94
C VAL A 174 9.33 -0.07 -4.01
N HIS A 175 8.69 -1.20 -3.71
CA HIS A 175 7.62 -1.77 -4.51
C HIS A 175 6.29 -1.46 -3.86
N LEU A 176 5.26 -1.18 -4.67
CA LEU A 176 3.88 -1.08 -4.23
C LEU A 176 2.96 -1.81 -5.21
N HIS A 177 2.03 -2.57 -4.67
CA HIS A 177 1.11 -3.42 -5.41
C HIS A 177 -0.34 -3.26 -4.95
N ASP A 178 -1.25 -3.47 -5.90
CA ASP A 178 -2.64 -3.83 -5.59
C ASP A 178 -2.76 -5.34 -5.29
N SER A 179 -3.97 -5.91 -5.32
CA SER A 179 -4.17 -7.31 -4.91
C SER A 179 -3.83 -8.36 -5.97
N ASP A 180 -3.55 -7.97 -7.21
CA ASP A 180 -3.32 -8.88 -8.33
C ASP A 180 -1.90 -8.70 -8.87
N ASP A 181 -1.70 -7.78 -9.82
CA ASP A 181 -0.42 -7.55 -10.50
C ASP A 181 -0.15 -6.06 -10.81
N GLY A 182 -0.91 -5.12 -10.24
CA GLY A 182 -0.50 -3.71 -10.32
C GLY A 182 0.86 -3.53 -9.64
N ASP A 183 1.82 -2.88 -10.30
CA ASP A 183 3.17 -2.69 -9.78
C ASP A 183 3.64 -1.25 -10.00
N ALA A 184 4.03 -0.60 -8.91
CA ALA A 184 4.72 0.67 -8.91
C ALA A 184 6.10 0.48 -8.28
N LEU A 185 7.14 0.91 -8.99
CA LEU A 185 8.53 0.73 -8.60
C LEU A 185 9.26 2.06 -8.46
N PHE A 186 9.94 2.25 -7.34
CA PHE A 186 10.98 3.26 -7.16
C PHE A 186 12.30 2.58 -6.84
N GLU A 187 13.39 2.96 -7.51
CA GLU A 187 14.74 2.45 -7.26
C GLU A 187 15.63 3.55 -6.69
N SER A 188 16.56 3.15 -5.81
CA SER A 188 17.53 4.05 -5.18
C SER A 188 18.87 3.35 -4.95
N ALA A 189 19.92 4.13 -4.79
CA ALA A 189 21.26 3.60 -4.57
C ALA A 189 21.49 3.21 -3.11
N THR A 190 20.79 3.84 -2.17
CA THR A 190 21.04 3.70 -0.74
C THR A 190 19.79 3.31 0.06
N MET A 191 20.02 2.65 1.19
CA MET A 191 18.96 2.36 2.16
C MET A 191 18.26 3.63 2.64
N ALA A 192 19.03 4.70 2.91
CA ALA A 192 18.50 5.94 3.45
C ALA A 192 17.50 6.60 2.48
N GLU A 193 17.84 6.67 1.19
CA GLU A 193 16.93 7.19 0.14
C GLU A 193 15.68 6.31 0.00
N CYS A 194 15.84 4.99 0.02
CA CYS A 194 14.73 4.04 -0.04
C CYS A 194 13.76 4.21 1.13
N LEU A 195 14.27 4.28 2.36
CA LEU A 195 13.46 4.45 3.56
C LEU A 195 12.84 5.85 3.64
N ALA A 196 13.52 6.89 3.15
CA ALA A 196 12.93 8.22 3.03
C ALA A 196 11.75 8.22 2.04
N LYS A 197 11.90 7.55 0.89
CA LYS A 197 10.82 7.39 -0.08
C LYS A 197 9.65 6.58 0.49
N LEU A 198 9.93 5.53 1.26
CA LEU A 198 8.90 4.80 1.99
C LEU A 198 8.09 5.73 2.90
N VAL A 199 8.75 6.59 3.69
CA VAL A 199 8.06 7.56 4.56
C VAL A 199 7.21 8.52 3.74
N GLU A 200 7.74 9.06 2.64
CA GLU A 200 6.99 9.95 1.74
C GLU A 200 5.73 9.28 1.16
N VAL A 201 5.81 7.98 0.80
CA VAL A 201 4.63 7.21 0.36
C VAL A 201 3.60 7.08 1.48
N LEU A 202 4.04 6.77 2.70
CA LEU A 202 3.13 6.65 3.85
C LEU A 202 2.42 7.98 4.15
N GLU A 203 3.13 9.10 4.06
CA GLU A 203 2.59 10.44 4.31
C GLU A 203 1.71 10.97 3.17
N SER A 204 1.91 10.48 1.95
CA SER A 204 1.10 10.87 0.79
C SER A 204 -0.24 10.16 0.71
N ALA A 205 -0.46 9.12 1.52
CA ALA A 205 -1.68 8.35 1.52
C ALA A 205 -2.90 9.15 2.02
N PRO A 206 -4.10 8.91 1.47
CA PRO A 206 -4.43 7.93 0.45
C PRO A 206 -4.20 8.44 -0.97
N PHE A 207 -4.00 7.52 -1.90
CA PHE A 207 -3.86 7.81 -3.33
C PHE A 207 -4.34 6.63 -4.19
N ASN A 208 -4.56 6.86 -5.47
CA ASN A 208 -4.53 5.82 -6.49
C ASN A 208 -3.08 5.62 -6.96
N MET A 209 -2.69 4.39 -7.31
CA MET A 209 -1.34 4.06 -7.78
C MET A 209 -0.90 4.92 -8.96
N ASN A 210 -1.82 5.37 -9.83
CA ASN A 210 -1.48 6.26 -10.93
C ASN A 210 -0.89 7.62 -10.48
N GLU A 211 -1.18 8.04 -9.26
CA GLU A 211 -0.67 9.29 -8.67
C GLU A 211 0.80 9.19 -8.27
N LEU A 212 1.34 7.97 -8.13
CA LEU A 212 2.73 7.74 -7.69
C LEU A 212 3.78 8.15 -8.72
N GLU A 213 3.41 8.32 -10.00
CA GLU A 213 4.31 8.90 -11.00
C GLU A 213 4.82 10.29 -10.57
N ALA A 214 3.95 11.08 -9.92
CA ALA A 214 4.34 12.39 -9.38
C ALA A 214 5.37 12.29 -8.23
N LEU A 215 5.47 11.14 -7.57
CA LEU A 215 6.47 10.84 -6.55
C LEU A 215 7.72 10.14 -7.11
N GLY A 216 7.80 9.96 -8.43
CA GLY A 216 8.93 9.36 -9.13
C GLY A 216 8.86 7.84 -9.28
N PHE A 217 7.70 7.22 -9.06
CA PHE A 217 7.51 5.79 -9.33
C PHE A 217 7.32 5.53 -10.83
N THR A 218 7.80 4.38 -11.28
CA THR A 218 7.48 3.82 -12.59
C THR A 218 6.35 2.82 -12.43
N LEU A 219 5.25 3.01 -13.15
CA LEU A 219 4.14 2.06 -13.20
C LEU A 219 4.38 1.03 -14.31
N LYS A 220 4.00 -0.22 -14.07
CA LYS A 220 4.10 -1.32 -15.04
C LYS A 220 2.74 -1.91 -15.39
#